data_AF-A0A6P5AXR7-F1
#
_entry.id   AF-A0A6P5AXR7-F1
#
_cell.length_a   1.000
_cell.length_b   1.000
_cell.length_c   1.000
_cell.angle_alpha   90.00
_cell.angle_beta   90.00
_cell.angle_gamma   90.00
#
_symmetry.space_group_name_H-M   'P 1'
#
loop_
_entity.id
_entity.type
_entity.pdbx_description
1 polymer ?
#
loop_
_entity_poly.entity_id
_entity_poly.type
_entity_poly.pdbx_seq_one_letter_code
_entity_poly.pdbx_strand_id
1 'polypeptide(L)'
;MLSALLTGVNRAFPYANVKDEKVDTQINELFKVVHAVNFNISVQALMLLYQVMDSRQAVSDRYYTALYRKLSDPELKHSSRQAMFLNLLYKSVKSDVTFRRVKAFIKRILQVCCGQQPSFVCGALFLVSEIAKVHPGLRTVTLATEESDDEEHFEDVELPDEEAAVEDGDQDVEKTENPEEQKEEVTVPSQPSASWVHRLGQSYCCFDFGGLIHYKNKGVKDN
;
A
#
# COMPACT_ATOMS: atom_id res chain seq x y z
N MET A 1 -31.38 -8.36 2.44
CA MET A 1 -32.24 -7.65 1.46
C MET A 1 -31.44 -6.83 0.45
N LEU A 2 -30.53 -5.93 0.86
CA LEU A 2 -29.73 -5.11 -0.06
C LEU A 2 -28.93 -5.92 -1.12
N SER A 3 -28.37 -7.07 -0.73
CA SER A 3 -27.65 -7.96 -1.67
C SER A 3 -28.51 -8.48 -2.84
N ALA A 4 -29.80 -8.76 -2.59
CA ALA A 4 -30.71 -9.23 -3.64
C ALA A 4 -31.03 -8.11 -4.63
N LEU A 5 -31.21 -6.88 -4.14
CA LEU A 5 -31.42 -5.71 -4.99
C LEU A 5 -30.19 -5.43 -5.87
N LEU A 6 -28.99 -5.39 -5.29
CA LEU A 6 -27.76 -5.18 -6.05
C LEU A 6 -27.52 -6.28 -7.09
N THR A 7 -27.90 -7.53 -6.78
CA THR A 7 -27.81 -8.63 -7.75
C THR A 7 -28.78 -8.43 -8.92
N GLY A 8 -30.03 -8.03 -8.64
CA GLY A 8 -31.01 -7.72 -9.67
C GLY A 8 -30.57 -6.56 -10.56
N VAL A 9 -30.11 -5.47 -9.96
CA VAL A 9 -29.62 -4.28 -10.70
C VAL A 9 -28.40 -4.63 -11.55
N ASN A 10 -27.41 -5.34 -11.01
CA ASN A 10 -26.22 -5.78 -11.77
C ASN A 10 -26.56 -6.58 -13.04
N ARG A 11 -27.65 -7.35 -13.00
CA ARG A 11 -28.12 -8.15 -14.14
C ARG A 11 -28.91 -7.31 -15.15
N ALA A 12 -29.66 -6.32 -14.67
CA ALA A 12 -30.47 -5.43 -15.50
C ALA A 12 -29.67 -4.28 -16.12
N PHE A 13 -28.59 -3.84 -15.47
CA PHE A 13 -27.81 -2.66 -15.86
C PHE A 13 -27.30 -2.67 -17.30
N PRO A 14 -26.80 -3.78 -17.88
CA PRO A 14 -26.38 -3.81 -19.28
C PRO A 14 -27.49 -3.49 -20.29
N TYR A 15 -28.75 -3.60 -19.89
CA TYR A 15 -29.92 -3.30 -20.72
C TYR A 15 -30.50 -1.91 -20.45
N ALA A 16 -29.97 -1.18 -19.46
CA ALA A 16 -30.46 0.13 -19.07
C ALA A 16 -29.79 1.24 -19.90
N ASN A 17 -30.55 2.26 -20.27
CA ASN A 17 -30.01 3.44 -20.94
C ASN A 17 -29.41 4.39 -19.89
N VAL A 18 -28.08 4.48 -19.85
CA VAL A 18 -27.37 5.08 -18.71
C VAL A 18 -27.46 6.63 -18.70
N LYS A 19 -27.86 7.30 -19.80
CA LYS A 19 -27.69 8.76 -20.06
C LYS A 19 -28.50 9.76 -19.18
N ASP A 20 -29.08 9.34 -18.06
CA ASP A 20 -29.91 10.19 -17.19
C ASP A 20 -29.08 10.80 -16.03
N GLU A 21 -29.25 12.09 -15.73
CA GLU A 21 -28.63 12.80 -14.60
C GLU A 21 -28.96 12.14 -13.25
N LYS A 22 -30.14 11.52 -13.13
CA LYS A 22 -30.53 10.77 -11.93
C LYS A 22 -29.60 9.60 -11.65
N VAL A 23 -29.02 9.00 -12.70
CA VAL A 23 -28.07 7.88 -12.57
C VAL A 23 -26.78 8.35 -11.91
N ASP A 24 -26.31 9.57 -12.17
CA ASP A 24 -25.08 10.09 -11.57
C ASP A 24 -25.24 10.33 -10.06
N THR A 25 -26.43 10.78 -9.62
CA THR A 25 -26.76 10.85 -8.19
C THR A 25 -26.72 9.46 -7.54
N GLN A 26 -27.30 8.45 -8.19
CA GLN A 26 -27.30 7.07 -7.69
C GLN A 26 -25.90 6.45 -7.68
N ILE A 27 -25.04 6.76 -8.65
CA ILE A 27 -23.63 6.33 -8.65
C ILE A 27 -22.90 6.92 -7.44
N ASN A 28 -23.14 8.20 -7.12
CA ASN A 28 -22.55 8.84 -5.95
C ASN A 28 -22.98 8.17 -4.64
N GLU A 29 -24.25 7.81 -4.50
CA GLU A 29 -24.75 7.04 -3.37
C GLU A 29 -24.13 5.65 -3.31
N LEU A 30 -23.99 4.98 -4.46
CA LEU A 30 -23.38 3.66 -4.54
C LEU A 30 -21.92 3.66 -4.06
N PHE A 31 -21.14 4.71 -4.39
CA PHE A 31 -19.80 4.89 -3.83
C PHE A 31 -19.82 5.04 -2.30
N LYS A 32 -20.79 5.74 -1.72
CA LYS A 32 -20.94 5.82 -0.25
C LYS A 32 -21.25 4.44 0.34
N VAL A 33 -22.14 3.68 -0.30
CA VAL A 33 -22.50 2.32 0.13
C VAL A 33 -21.28 1.42 0.18
N VAL A 34 -20.42 1.43 -0.84
CA VAL A 34 -19.18 0.60 -0.87
C VAL A 34 -18.30 0.83 0.36
N HIS A 35 -18.26 2.03 0.92
CA HIS A 35 -17.45 2.33 2.10
C HIS A 35 -18.16 2.07 3.43
N ALA A 36 -19.49 2.09 3.45
CA ALA A 36 -20.28 2.00 4.68
C ALA A 36 -20.74 0.57 5.03
N VAL A 37 -20.81 -0.34 4.04
CA VAL A 37 -21.37 -1.68 4.23
C VAL A 37 -20.29 -2.76 4.33
N ASN A 38 -20.70 -3.96 4.79
CA ASN A 38 -19.83 -5.13 4.85
C ASN A 38 -19.23 -5.50 3.48
N PHE A 39 -18.18 -6.31 3.50
CA PHE A 39 -17.42 -6.69 2.33
C PHE A 39 -18.28 -7.33 1.24
N ASN A 40 -19.17 -8.26 1.59
CA ASN A 40 -19.98 -9.00 0.60
C ASN A 40 -20.91 -8.11 -0.20
N ILE A 41 -21.59 -7.15 0.45
CA ILE A 41 -22.45 -6.18 -0.22
C ILE A 41 -21.60 -5.18 -1.00
N SER A 42 -20.44 -4.78 -0.46
CA SER A 42 -19.48 -3.89 -1.13
C SER A 42 -19.00 -4.49 -2.45
N VAL A 43 -18.70 -5.80 -2.51
CA VAL A 43 -18.30 -6.48 -3.74
C VAL A 43 -19.39 -6.38 -4.81
N GLN A 44 -20.65 -6.58 -4.44
CA GLN A 44 -21.76 -6.47 -5.40
C GLN A 44 -21.96 -5.04 -5.89
N ALA A 45 -21.79 -4.05 -5.02
CA ALA A 45 -21.81 -2.63 -5.39
C ALA A 45 -20.64 -2.28 -6.32
N LEU A 46 -19.43 -2.78 -6.02
CA LEU A 46 -18.25 -2.61 -6.87
C LEU A 46 -18.41 -3.27 -8.25
N MET A 47 -19.11 -4.41 -8.36
CA MET A 47 -19.42 -5.01 -9.66
C MET A 47 -20.29 -4.09 -10.51
N LEU A 48 -21.26 -3.40 -9.90
CA LEU A 48 -22.11 -2.45 -10.60
C LEU A 48 -21.31 -1.21 -11.01
N LEU A 49 -20.48 -0.69 -10.11
CA LEU A 49 -19.57 0.42 -10.41
C LEU A 49 -18.57 0.07 -11.51
N TYR A 50 -18.14 -1.20 -11.62
CA TYR A 50 -17.30 -1.64 -12.72
C TYR A 50 -18.03 -1.51 -14.06
N GLN A 51 -19.29 -1.92 -14.15
CA GLN A 51 -20.08 -1.76 -15.38
C GLN A 51 -20.26 -0.29 -15.74
N VAL A 52 -20.51 0.57 -14.73
CA VAL A 52 -20.58 2.02 -14.92
C VAL A 52 -19.24 2.55 -15.43
N MET A 53 -18.12 2.19 -14.80
CA MET A 53 -16.77 2.61 -15.18
C MET A 53 -16.43 2.16 -16.62
N ASP A 54 -16.74 0.92 -16.96
CA ASP A 54 -16.48 0.35 -18.29
C ASP A 54 -17.23 1.12 -19.38
N SER A 55 -18.48 1.50 -19.10
CA SER A 55 -19.28 2.34 -20.01
C SER A 55 -18.90 3.83 -19.99
N ARG A 56 -18.42 4.34 -18.86
CA ARG A 56 -18.14 5.76 -18.57
C ARG A 56 -16.84 5.87 -17.80
N GLN A 57 -15.75 6.08 -18.52
CA GLN A 57 -14.41 6.23 -17.93
C GLN A 57 -14.28 7.43 -16.95
N ALA A 58 -15.28 8.32 -16.90
CA ALA A 58 -15.37 9.45 -15.97
C ALA A 58 -15.31 9.08 -14.48
N VAL A 59 -15.70 7.85 -14.11
CA VAL A 59 -15.66 7.40 -12.71
C VAL A 59 -14.46 6.50 -12.37
N SER A 60 -13.51 6.35 -13.30
CA SER A 60 -12.37 5.43 -13.18
C SER A 60 -11.54 5.65 -11.92
N ASP A 61 -11.10 6.87 -11.64
CA ASP A 61 -10.23 7.16 -10.50
C ASP A 61 -10.90 6.79 -9.15
N ARG A 62 -12.16 7.19 -8.97
CA ARG A 62 -12.96 6.85 -7.79
C ARG A 62 -13.19 5.35 -7.67
N TYR A 63 -13.45 4.68 -8.79
CA TYR A 63 -13.62 3.23 -8.85
C TYR A 63 -12.36 2.48 -8.39
N TYR A 64 -11.21 2.76 -9.00
CA TYR A 64 -9.96 2.08 -8.66
C TYR A 64 -9.52 2.39 -7.23
N THR A 65 -9.75 3.61 -6.75
CA THR A 65 -9.49 3.96 -5.36
C THR A 65 -10.35 3.13 -4.39
N ALA A 66 -11.64 2.98 -4.67
CA ALA A 66 -12.54 2.16 -3.86
C ALA A 66 -12.15 0.67 -3.91
N LEU A 67 -11.81 0.14 -5.09
CA LEU A 67 -11.36 -1.23 -5.29
C LEU A 67 -10.04 -1.51 -4.55
N TYR A 68 -9.08 -0.59 -4.65
CA TYR A 68 -7.77 -0.70 -3.99
C TYR A 68 -7.91 -0.72 -2.46
N ARG A 69 -8.78 0.13 -1.90
CA ARG A 69 -9.09 0.11 -0.46
C ARG A 69 -9.74 -1.21 -0.06
N LYS A 70 -10.71 -1.70 -0.84
CA LYS A 70 -11.40 -2.96 -0.54
C LYS A 70 -10.54 -4.21 -0.66
N LEU A 71 -9.48 -4.18 -1.46
CA LEU A 71 -8.49 -5.25 -1.51
C LEU A 71 -7.77 -5.46 -0.16
N SER A 72 -7.61 -4.41 0.64
CA SER A 72 -6.96 -4.47 1.96
C SER A 72 -7.95 -4.59 3.12
N ASP A 73 -9.22 -4.87 2.84
CA ASP A 73 -10.26 -4.97 3.86
C ASP A 73 -10.04 -6.26 4.68
N PRO A 74 -9.92 -6.20 6.03
CA PRO A 74 -9.70 -7.38 6.85
C PRO A 74 -10.83 -8.42 6.72
N GLU A 75 -12.05 -7.99 6.37
CA GLU A 75 -13.17 -8.90 6.13
C GLU A 75 -12.97 -9.81 4.92
N LEU A 76 -12.06 -9.46 3.99
CA LEU A 76 -11.73 -10.28 2.82
C LEU A 76 -11.33 -11.70 3.23
N LYS A 77 -10.57 -11.85 4.32
CA LYS A 77 -10.06 -13.15 4.80
C LYS A 77 -11.16 -14.14 5.19
N HIS A 78 -12.29 -13.64 5.67
CA HIS A 78 -13.41 -14.44 6.16
C HIS A 78 -14.64 -14.41 5.23
N SER A 79 -14.52 -13.74 4.09
CA SER A 79 -15.62 -13.59 3.14
C SER A 79 -15.88 -14.88 2.34
N SER A 80 -17.16 -15.22 2.16
CA SER A 80 -17.61 -16.26 1.21
C SER A 80 -17.61 -15.79 -0.25
N ARG A 81 -17.26 -14.53 -0.53
CA ARG A 81 -17.26 -13.90 -1.86
C ARG A 81 -15.86 -13.62 -2.40
N GLN A 82 -14.82 -14.21 -1.81
CA GLN A 82 -13.42 -14.07 -2.26
C GLN A 82 -13.25 -14.35 -3.76
N ALA A 83 -13.80 -15.47 -4.26
CA ALA A 83 -13.70 -15.81 -5.68
C ALA A 83 -14.37 -14.77 -6.59
N MET A 84 -15.53 -14.23 -6.18
CA MET A 84 -16.22 -13.19 -6.93
C MET A 84 -15.40 -11.89 -6.95
N PHE A 85 -14.78 -11.54 -5.83
CA PHE A 85 -13.91 -10.39 -5.73
C PHE A 85 -12.64 -10.53 -6.59
N LEU A 86 -11.97 -11.68 -6.56
CA LEU A 86 -10.80 -11.95 -7.41
C LEU A 86 -11.14 -11.85 -8.90
N ASN A 87 -12.32 -12.34 -9.32
CA ASN A 87 -12.78 -12.19 -10.70
C ASN A 87 -12.98 -10.71 -11.09
N LEU A 88 -13.57 -9.92 -10.20
CA LEU A 88 -13.73 -8.48 -10.42
C LEU A 88 -12.38 -7.77 -10.50
N LEU A 89 -11.47 -8.10 -9.58
CA LEU A 89 -10.12 -7.55 -9.53
C LEU A 89 -9.35 -7.86 -10.81
N TYR A 90 -9.40 -9.11 -11.30
CA TYR A 90 -8.76 -9.51 -12.55
C TYR A 90 -9.27 -8.68 -13.72
N LYS A 91 -10.59 -8.59 -13.89
CA LYS A 91 -11.20 -7.83 -14.98
C LYS A 91 -10.77 -6.37 -14.96
N SER A 92 -10.80 -5.76 -13.77
CA SER A 92 -10.47 -4.35 -13.57
C SER A 92 -9.01 -4.05 -13.85
N VAL A 93 -8.09 -4.82 -13.26
CA VAL A 93 -6.66 -4.54 -13.41
C VAL A 93 -6.17 -4.92 -14.81
N LYS A 94 -6.77 -5.93 -15.46
CA LYS A 94 -6.45 -6.31 -16.84
C LYS A 94 -6.86 -5.26 -17.87
N SER A 95 -7.96 -4.54 -17.66
CA SER A 95 -8.42 -3.49 -18.58
C SER A 95 -7.80 -2.11 -18.30
N ASP A 96 -7.00 -2.00 -17.25
CA ASP A 96 -6.39 -0.75 -16.84
C ASP A 96 -5.18 -0.38 -17.72
N VAL A 97 -5.26 0.78 -18.36
CA VAL A 97 -4.19 1.33 -19.20
C VAL A 97 -3.06 2.00 -18.40
N THR A 98 -3.29 2.30 -17.12
CA THR A 98 -2.34 3.08 -16.30
C THR A 98 -1.33 2.14 -15.61
N PHE A 99 -0.16 1.94 -16.21
CA PHE A 99 0.86 1.02 -15.69
C PHE A 99 1.24 1.27 -14.22
N ARG A 100 1.36 2.54 -13.78
CA ARG A 100 1.66 2.87 -12.37
C ARG A 100 0.61 2.31 -11.41
N ARG A 101 -0.67 2.35 -11.82
CA ARG A 101 -1.79 1.82 -11.05
C ARG A 101 -1.78 0.29 -11.03
N VAL A 102 -1.54 -0.35 -12.18
CA VAL A 102 -1.39 -1.81 -12.27
C VAL A 102 -0.26 -2.31 -11.37
N LYS A 103 0.92 -1.67 -11.38
CA LYS A 103 2.04 -1.99 -10.47
C LYS A 103 1.61 -1.90 -9.00
N ALA A 104 0.90 -0.83 -8.63
CA ALA A 104 0.42 -0.64 -7.26
C ALA A 104 -0.57 -1.73 -6.82
N PHE A 105 -1.48 -2.15 -7.72
CA PHE A 105 -2.38 -3.28 -7.47
C PHE A 105 -1.62 -4.59 -7.30
N ILE A 106 -0.64 -4.89 -8.15
CA ILE A 106 0.16 -6.12 -8.03
C ILE A 106 0.91 -6.16 -6.70
N LYS A 107 1.61 -5.07 -6.33
CA LYS A 107 2.29 -4.97 -5.02
C LYS A 107 1.31 -5.23 -3.87
N ARG A 108 0.12 -4.63 -3.92
CA ARG A 108 -0.91 -4.82 -2.89
C ARG A 108 -1.45 -6.24 -2.85
N ILE A 109 -1.69 -6.88 -4.00
CA ILE A 109 -2.14 -8.27 -4.07
C ILE A 109 -1.13 -9.19 -3.38
N LEU A 110 0.15 -9.03 -3.69
CA LEU A 110 1.23 -9.81 -3.08
C LEU A 110 1.30 -9.59 -1.56
N GLN A 111 1.20 -8.33 -1.11
CA GLN A 111 1.15 -8.02 0.32
C GLN A 111 -0.04 -8.69 1.03
N VAL A 112 -1.23 -8.66 0.42
CA VAL A 112 -2.43 -9.30 0.98
C VAL A 112 -2.27 -10.82 1.05
N CYS A 113 -1.60 -11.45 0.06
CA CYS A 113 -1.38 -12.90 0.04
C CYS A 113 -0.65 -13.41 1.30
N CYS A 114 0.24 -12.62 1.90
CA CYS A 114 0.98 -13.01 3.11
C CYS A 114 0.09 -13.34 4.31
N GLY A 115 -1.17 -12.87 4.35
CA GLY A 115 -2.10 -13.10 5.45
C GLY A 115 -3.27 -14.04 5.13
N GLN A 116 -3.34 -14.60 3.92
CA GLN A 116 -4.51 -15.29 3.38
C GLN A 116 -4.37 -16.82 3.39
N GLN A 117 -5.49 -17.52 3.22
CA GLN A 117 -5.48 -18.98 3.08
C GLN A 117 -4.82 -19.42 1.77
N PRO A 118 -4.18 -20.60 1.71
CA PRO A 118 -3.48 -21.08 0.51
C PRO A 118 -4.35 -21.08 -0.76
N SER A 119 -5.63 -21.40 -0.64
CA SER A 119 -6.59 -21.38 -1.77
C SER A 119 -6.72 -19.99 -2.40
N PHE A 120 -6.81 -18.94 -1.58
CA PHE A 120 -6.85 -17.56 -2.02
C PHE A 120 -5.53 -17.15 -2.67
N VAL A 121 -4.40 -17.49 -2.03
CA VAL A 121 -3.05 -17.16 -2.52
C VAL A 121 -2.83 -17.74 -3.92
N CYS A 122 -3.19 -19.00 -4.17
CA CYS A 122 -3.08 -19.61 -5.49
C CYS A 122 -3.89 -18.85 -6.55
N GLY A 123 -5.13 -18.46 -6.23
CA GLY A 123 -5.99 -17.70 -7.14
C GLY A 123 -5.45 -16.29 -7.42
N ALA A 124 -4.92 -15.62 -6.40
CA ALA A 124 -4.32 -14.30 -6.52
C ALA A 124 -3.03 -14.32 -7.35
N LEU A 125 -2.14 -15.30 -7.14
CA LEU A 125 -0.92 -15.45 -7.93
C LEU A 125 -1.20 -15.82 -9.39
N PHE A 126 -2.21 -16.66 -9.64
CA PHE A 126 -2.68 -16.94 -10.99
C PHE A 126 -3.13 -15.64 -11.69
N LEU A 127 -3.94 -14.83 -11.02
CA LEU A 127 -4.39 -13.53 -11.51
C LEU A 127 -3.20 -12.62 -11.85
N VAL A 128 -2.20 -12.52 -10.97
CA VAL A 128 -0.98 -11.72 -11.21
C VAL A 128 -0.23 -12.23 -12.44
N SER A 129 -0.12 -13.55 -12.61
CA SER A 129 0.56 -14.15 -13.77
C SER A 129 -0.13 -13.80 -15.09
N GLU A 130 -1.47 -13.78 -15.11
CA GLU A 130 -2.25 -13.42 -16.30
C GLU A 130 -2.13 -11.93 -16.63
N ILE A 131 -2.10 -11.06 -15.61
CA ILE A 131 -1.90 -9.62 -15.82
C ILE A 131 -0.50 -9.34 -16.37
N ALA A 132 0.53 -10.01 -15.85
CA ALA A 132 1.90 -9.86 -16.32
C ALA A 132 2.10 -10.32 -17.79
N LYS A 133 1.25 -11.24 -18.29
CA LYS A 133 1.24 -11.62 -19.71
C LYS A 133 0.66 -10.50 -20.61
N VAL A 134 -0.37 -9.81 -20.13
CA VAL A 134 -1.06 -8.73 -20.87
C VAL A 134 -0.22 -7.45 -20.89
N HIS A 135 0.53 -7.18 -19.82
CA HIS A 135 1.37 -6.01 -19.70
C HIS A 135 2.86 -6.41 -19.72
N PRO A 136 3.51 -6.53 -20.89
CA PRO A 136 4.90 -6.99 -20.96
C PRO A 136 5.88 -6.09 -20.19
N GLY A 137 5.60 -4.78 -20.08
CA GLY A 137 6.38 -3.83 -19.28
C GLY A 137 6.32 -4.05 -17.76
N LEU A 138 5.50 -4.98 -17.27
CA LEU A 138 5.47 -5.41 -15.87
C LEU A 138 6.41 -6.58 -15.58
N ARG A 139 6.92 -7.28 -16.60
CA ARG A 139 7.86 -8.39 -16.39
C ARG A 139 9.13 -7.92 -15.69
N THR A 140 9.57 -6.71 -15.99
CA THR A 140 10.69 -6.05 -15.31
C THR A 140 10.37 -5.80 -13.84
N VAL A 141 9.13 -5.48 -13.47
CA VAL A 141 8.75 -5.20 -12.06
C VAL A 141 8.63 -6.47 -11.22
N THR A 142 8.27 -7.60 -11.83
CA THR A 142 8.16 -8.89 -11.12
C THR A 142 9.50 -9.59 -10.95
N LEU A 143 10.51 -9.25 -11.78
CA LEU A 143 11.82 -9.92 -11.82
C LEU A 143 13.00 -9.02 -11.48
N ALA A 144 12.89 -7.69 -11.65
CA ALA A 144 13.92 -6.74 -11.28
C ALA A 144 13.49 -6.04 -9.99
N THR A 145 14.16 -6.40 -8.91
CA THR A 145 14.32 -5.54 -7.74
C THR A 145 15.07 -4.30 -8.21
N GLU A 146 14.40 -3.15 -8.15
CA GLU A 146 15.01 -1.81 -8.04
C GLU A 146 16.02 -1.41 -9.13
N GLU A 147 15.53 -0.88 -10.24
CA GLU A 147 16.25 0.18 -10.97
C GLU A 147 15.20 1.20 -11.43
N SER A 148 15.40 2.49 -11.10
CA SER A 148 14.44 3.61 -11.26
C SER A 148 13.48 3.80 -10.08
N ASP A 149 14.03 4.07 -8.90
CA ASP A 149 13.54 5.26 -8.19
C ASP A 149 14.58 6.35 -8.45
N ASP A 150 14.11 7.54 -8.83
CA ASP A 150 14.94 8.74 -9.05
C ASP A 150 15.44 9.26 -7.69
N GLU A 151 16.24 8.46 -6.98
CA GLU A 151 16.89 8.83 -5.73
C GLU A 151 18.22 9.51 -6.06
N GLU A 152 18.29 10.82 -5.82
CA GLU A 152 19.48 11.64 -6.07
C GLU A 152 20.68 11.09 -5.27
N HIS A 153 21.69 10.59 -5.98
CA HIS A 153 22.93 10.11 -5.40
C HIS A 153 23.82 11.32 -5.07
N PHE A 154 23.92 11.66 -3.79
CA PHE A 154 24.88 12.66 -3.32
C PHE A 154 26.21 11.96 -3.00
N GLU A 155 27.23 12.20 -3.82
CA GLU A 155 28.61 11.86 -3.45
C GLU A 155 29.14 12.97 -2.53
N ASP A 156 29.49 12.60 -1.29
CA ASP A 156 30.17 13.52 -0.38
C ASP A 156 31.55 13.84 -0.93
N VAL A 157 31.88 15.13 -1.03
CA VAL A 157 33.22 15.59 -1.41
C VAL A 157 34.16 15.31 -0.25
N GLU A 158 35.15 14.44 -0.45
CA GLU A 158 36.26 14.26 0.49
C GLU A 158 37.02 15.60 0.62
N LEU A 159 36.87 16.24 1.79
CA LEU A 159 37.72 17.34 2.19
C LEU A 159 39.10 16.77 2.54
N PRO A 160 40.20 17.35 2.04
CA PRO A 160 41.54 16.85 2.34
C PRO A 160 41.83 16.93 3.84
N ASP A 161 42.34 15.83 4.38
CA ASP A 161 42.76 15.66 5.77
C ASP A 161 43.76 16.75 6.18
N GLU A 162 43.36 17.63 7.10
CA GLU A 162 44.32 18.38 7.93
C GLU A 162 44.54 17.59 9.22
N GLU A 163 45.57 16.75 9.20
CA GLU A 163 46.21 16.22 10.40
C GLU A 163 46.64 17.38 11.32
N ALA A 164 46.04 17.46 12.52
CA ALA A 164 46.67 18.12 13.64
C ALA A 164 46.59 17.19 14.85
N ALA A 165 47.75 16.57 15.10
CA ALA A 165 48.09 15.77 16.25
C ALA A 165 47.60 16.41 17.56
N VAL A 166 47.05 15.58 18.45
CA VAL A 166 47.00 15.91 19.88
C VAL A 166 47.68 14.77 20.62
N GLU A 167 48.91 15.04 21.05
CA GLU A 167 49.68 14.23 21.98
C GLU A 167 49.05 14.22 23.38
N ASP A 168 49.31 13.12 24.07
CA ASP A 168 48.99 12.72 25.44
C ASP A 168 49.49 13.70 26.52
N GLY A 169 48.75 13.85 27.64
CA GLY A 169 49.20 14.64 28.79
C GLY A 169 48.17 14.82 29.93
N ASP A 170 48.46 14.19 31.06
CA ASP A 170 47.66 14.00 32.28
C ASP A 170 47.81 15.12 33.36
N GLN A 171 46.81 15.21 34.24
CA GLN A 171 46.76 15.72 35.64
C GLN A 171 46.69 17.23 36.06
N ASP A 172 45.65 17.48 36.89
CA ASP A 172 45.57 18.21 38.18
C ASP A 172 45.10 19.68 38.37
N VAL A 173 43.85 19.79 38.85
CA VAL A 173 43.21 20.57 39.95
C VAL A 173 43.87 21.81 40.59
N GLU A 174 43.14 22.96 40.62
CA GLU A 174 42.73 23.81 41.79
C GLU A 174 42.17 25.17 41.30
N LYS A 175 40.89 25.53 41.49
CA LYS A 175 40.19 26.20 42.62
C LYS A 175 40.30 27.76 42.68
N THR A 176 39.13 28.41 42.57
CA THR A 176 38.70 29.72 43.18
C THR A 176 39.35 30.99 42.56
N GLU A 177 38.70 32.12 42.24
CA GLU A 177 37.72 32.98 42.93
C GLU A 177 36.98 33.92 41.92
N ASN A 178 35.79 34.39 42.31
CA ASN A 178 34.97 35.46 41.71
C ASN A 178 35.20 36.76 42.54
N PRO A 179 35.06 38.02 42.05
CA PRO A 179 33.73 38.64 41.85
C PRO A 179 33.58 39.73 40.75
N GLU A 180 32.36 39.77 40.17
CA GLU A 180 31.49 40.93 39.84
C GLU A 180 32.03 42.16 39.06
N GLU A 181 31.43 42.47 37.90
CA GLU A 181 30.54 43.66 37.73
C GLU A 181 29.81 43.75 36.36
N GLN A 182 28.46 43.70 36.46
CA GLN A 182 27.39 44.46 35.78
C GLN A 182 27.14 44.49 34.24
N LYS A 183 25.90 44.04 33.94
CA LYS A 183 24.85 44.59 33.04
C LYS A 183 25.07 44.65 31.52
N GLU A 184 24.27 43.89 30.78
CA GLU A 184 23.06 44.44 30.13
C GLU A 184 22.09 43.34 29.66
N GLU A 185 20.82 43.71 29.66
CA GLU A 185 19.61 42.90 29.56
C GLU A 185 19.12 42.85 28.11
N VAL A 186 19.00 41.66 27.51
CA VAL A 186 18.16 41.45 26.32
C VAL A 186 17.33 40.18 26.50
N THR A 187 16.02 40.38 26.59
CA THR A 187 14.96 39.39 26.76
C THR A 187 14.75 38.54 25.50
N VAL A 188 14.77 37.21 25.64
CA VAL A 188 14.19 36.27 24.67
C VAL A 188 13.29 35.27 25.42
N PRO A 189 12.05 35.00 24.96
CA PRO A 189 11.11 34.17 25.71
C PRO A 189 11.52 32.70 25.69
N SER A 190 11.47 32.07 26.87
CA SER A 190 11.72 30.65 27.11
C SER A 190 10.68 29.77 26.42
N GLN A 191 11.12 28.96 25.44
CA GLN A 191 10.39 27.75 25.07
C GLN A 191 10.69 26.64 26.10
N PRO A 192 9.69 25.85 26.51
CA PRO A 192 9.91 24.72 27.41
C PRO A 192 10.75 23.65 26.70
N SER A 193 11.71 23.09 27.43
CA SER A 193 12.49 21.93 27.02
C SER A 193 11.56 20.74 26.79
N ALA A 194 11.12 20.55 25.54
CA ALA A 194 10.48 19.32 25.12
C ALA A 194 11.58 18.25 25.01
N SER A 195 11.58 17.32 25.97
CA SER A 195 12.41 16.13 25.97
C SER A 195 12.03 15.22 24.82
N TRP A 196 12.78 15.27 23.72
CA TRP A 196 12.75 14.20 22.73
C TRP A 196 13.58 13.04 23.26
N VAL A 197 12.95 12.21 24.10
CA VAL A 197 13.47 10.89 24.45
C VAL A 197 13.49 10.05 23.18
N HIS A 198 14.68 9.76 22.67
CA HIS A 198 14.90 8.71 21.68
C HIS A 198 14.44 7.38 22.25
N ARG A 199 13.34 6.82 21.71
CA ARG A 199 13.10 5.38 21.79
C ARG A 199 13.92 4.71 20.71
N LEU A 200 15.19 4.45 21.03
CA LEU A 200 15.94 3.38 20.40
C LEU A 200 15.22 2.06 20.72
N GLY A 201 15.02 1.23 19.68
CA GLY A 201 14.77 -0.19 19.86
C GLY A 201 13.32 -0.65 19.74
N GLN A 202 12.74 -0.56 18.54
CA GLN A 202 12.04 -1.73 18.02
C GLN A 202 12.24 -1.80 16.51
N SER A 203 13.22 -2.64 16.15
CA SER A 203 13.53 -3.03 14.78
C SER A 203 12.25 -3.56 14.12
N TYR A 204 11.66 -2.77 13.23
CA TYR A 204 10.74 -3.31 12.24
C TYR A 204 11.60 -4.11 11.27
N CYS A 205 11.54 -5.43 11.38
CA CYS A 205 12.18 -6.34 10.44
C CYS A 205 11.87 -5.91 9.00
N CYS A 206 12.92 -5.51 8.29
CA CYS A 206 12.94 -5.52 6.85
C CYS A 206 12.57 -6.94 6.41
N PHE A 207 11.46 -7.09 5.69
CA PHE A 207 11.05 -8.38 5.15
C PHE A 207 11.98 -8.73 3.99
N ASP A 208 12.96 -9.56 4.31
CA ASP A 208 13.83 -10.26 3.39
C ASP A 208 12.99 -11.25 2.53
N PHE A 209 12.88 -10.98 1.23
CA PHE A 209 12.03 -11.74 0.30
C PHE A 209 12.70 -13.03 -0.25
N GLY A 210 13.78 -13.51 0.37
CA GLY A 210 14.55 -14.68 -0.09
C GLY A 210 14.02 -16.06 0.31
N GLY A 211 12.99 -16.16 1.18
CA GLY A 211 12.71 -17.42 1.90
C GLY A 211 11.68 -18.39 1.30
N LEU A 212 10.94 -18.04 0.24
CA LEU A 212 9.70 -18.76 -0.10
C LEU A 212 9.77 -19.72 -1.31
N ILE A 213 10.89 -20.45 -1.48
CA ILE A 213 10.99 -21.52 -2.50
C ILE A 213 11.43 -22.88 -1.93
N HIS A 214 11.60 -23.04 -0.62
CA HIS A 214 11.99 -24.32 -0.02
C HIS A 214 10.94 -24.86 0.98
N TYR A 215 9.83 -25.37 0.46
CA TYR A 215 9.09 -26.42 1.20
C TYR A 215 9.03 -27.69 0.35
N LYS A 216 10.09 -28.49 0.51
CA LYS A 216 10.27 -29.80 -0.12
C LYS A 216 9.39 -30.82 0.58
N ASN A 217 8.55 -31.44 -0.23
CA ASN A 217 7.76 -32.64 0.00
C ASN A 217 8.58 -33.71 0.78
N LYS A 218 8.20 -34.01 2.02
CA LYS A 218 8.47 -35.27 2.72
C LYS A 218 7.07 -35.86 2.96
N GLY A 219 6.65 -36.89 2.25
CA GLY A 219 7.34 -38.16 2.11
C GLY A 219 6.49 -39.17 2.87
N VAL A 220 5.58 -39.81 2.13
CA VAL A 220 4.90 -41.05 2.48
C VAL A 220 5.93 -42.03 3.07
N LYS A 221 5.64 -42.59 4.24
CA LYS A 221 6.19 -43.88 4.65
C LYS A 221 5.07 -44.70 5.27
N ASP A 222 4.83 -45.80 4.60
CA ASP A 222 4.08 -46.97 5.02
C ASP A 222 4.50 -47.40 6.44
N ASN A 223 3.50 -47.66 7.29
CA ASN A 223 3.40 -48.89 8.06
C ASN A 223 1.97 -49.08 8.57
#